data_AF-A0AAN6TWM2-F1
#
_entry.id   AF-A0AAN6TWM2-F1
#
_cell.length_a   1.000
_cell.length_b   1.000
_cell.length_c   1.000
_cell.angle_alpha   90.00
_cell.angle_beta   90.00
_cell.angle_gamma   90.00
#
_symmetry.space_group_name_H-M   'P 1'
#
loop_
_entity.id
_entity.type
_entity.pdbx_description
1 polymer ?
#
loop_
_entity_poly.entity_id
_entity_poly.type
_entity_poly.pdbx_seq_one_letter_code
_entity_poly.pdbx_strand_id
1 'polypeptide(L)'
;MQLSISSILAAATMLVLVTRPAAACEPGRYTCSNQFEGNAYDSVILVCDTRGLWQVSAVCARTYNHPGCKVVDNGRQAYCVS
;
A
#
# COMPACT_ATOMS: atom_id res chain seq x y z
N MET A 1 6.61 57.93 27.66
CA MET A 1 5.85 57.24 26.60
C MET A 1 6.52 55.88 26.36
N GLN A 2 5.99 54.80 26.96
CA GLN A 2 6.49 53.43 26.81
C GLN A 2 5.61 52.70 25.78
N LEU A 3 6.21 52.19 24.71
CA LEU A 3 5.53 51.37 23.70
C LEU A 3 5.72 49.89 24.07
N SER A 4 4.64 49.26 24.51
CA SER A 4 4.54 47.82 24.79
C SER A 4 4.54 47.03 23.49
N ILE A 5 5.61 46.29 23.24
CA ILE A 5 5.70 45.37 22.11
C ILE A 5 4.96 44.09 22.52
N SER A 6 3.68 44.01 22.16
CA SER A 6 2.85 42.81 22.33
C SER A 6 3.48 41.63 21.61
N SER A 7 4.01 40.69 22.37
CA SER A 7 4.55 39.41 21.91
C SER A 7 3.41 38.53 21.43
N ILE A 8 3.08 38.60 20.15
CA ILE A 8 2.20 37.62 19.52
C ILE A 8 3.06 36.38 19.25
N LEU A 9 2.99 35.39 20.15
CA LEU A 9 3.49 34.05 19.91
C LEU A 9 2.74 33.50 18.69
N ALA A 10 3.41 33.43 17.55
CA ALA A 10 2.95 32.66 16.41
C ALA A 10 2.99 31.18 16.81
N ALA A 11 1.82 30.59 17.07
CA ALA A 11 1.66 29.15 17.13
C ALA A 11 1.91 28.58 15.74
N ALA A 12 3.16 28.24 15.44
CA ALA A 12 3.52 27.45 14.28
C ALA A 12 3.04 26.01 14.51
N THR A 13 1.75 25.77 14.28
CA THR A 13 1.23 24.42 14.06
C THR A 13 1.95 23.86 12.84
N MET A 14 2.95 23.01 13.07
CA MET A 14 3.62 22.24 12.03
C MET A 14 2.54 21.42 11.30
N LEU A 15 2.12 21.90 10.14
CA LEU A 15 1.43 21.09 9.16
C LEU A 15 2.49 20.14 8.61
N VAL A 16 2.71 19.00 9.27
CA VAL A 16 3.49 17.91 8.69
C VAL A 16 2.65 17.39 7.55
N LEU A 17 2.93 17.89 6.34
CA LEU A 17 2.49 17.29 5.10
C LEU A 17 3.11 15.89 5.07
N VAL A 18 2.38 14.90 5.59
CA VAL A 18 2.67 13.49 5.36
C VAL A 18 2.41 13.24 3.89
N THR A 19 3.40 13.55 3.05
CA THR A 19 3.44 13.11 1.67
C THR A 19 3.63 11.59 1.73
N ARG A 20 2.52 10.84 1.78
CA ARG A 20 2.55 9.39 1.61
C ARG A 20 3.24 9.12 0.26
N PRO A 21 4.45 8.55 0.22
CA PRO A 21 5.08 8.22 -1.03
C PRO A 21 4.22 7.16 -1.75
N ALA A 22 4.35 7.13 -3.08
CA ALA A 22 3.53 6.35 -3.99
C ALA A 22 3.29 4.91 -3.49
N ALA A 23 2.01 4.57 -3.35
CA ALA A 23 1.46 3.27 -2.93
C ALA A 23 1.88 2.76 -1.54
N ALA A 24 1.83 3.62 -0.51
CA ALA A 24 1.93 3.18 0.87
C ALA A 24 0.87 2.11 1.20
N CYS A 25 1.31 0.89 1.50
CA CYS A 25 0.48 -0.20 2.02
C CYS A 25 0.73 -0.40 3.52
N GLU A 26 -0.17 -1.12 4.20
CA GLU A 26 0.02 -1.51 5.59
C GLU A 26 0.80 -2.84 5.66
N PRO A 27 1.92 -2.92 6.41
CA PRO A 27 2.74 -4.12 6.48
C PRO A 27 1.95 -5.38 6.83
N GLY A 28 2.27 -6.49 6.15
CA GLY A 28 1.61 -7.78 6.35
C GLY A 28 0.25 -7.92 5.66
N ARG A 29 -0.23 -6.87 4.97
CA ARG A 29 -1.40 -6.97 4.10
C ARG A 29 -1.06 -7.67 2.79
N TYR A 30 -2.07 -8.30 2.21
CA TYR A 30 -2.00 -8.97 0.92
C TYR A 30 -2.96 -8.35 -0.09
N THR A 31 -2.58 -8.38 -1.36
CA THR A 31 -3.46 -8.05 -2.48
C THR A 31 -3.16 -8.93 -3.70
N CYS A 32 -4.07 -8.96 -4.67
CA CYS A 32 -3.86 -9.61 -5.96
C CYS A 32 -3.61 -8.55 -7.04
N SER A 33 -2.66 -8.80 -7.95
CA SER A 33 -2.48 -8.02 -9.17
C SER A 33 -2.51 -8.94 -10.39
N ASN A 34 -3.12 -8.49 -11.48
CA ASN A 34 -3.13 -9.20 -12.77
C ASN A 34 -2.07 -8.65 -13.74
N GLN A 35 -1.14 -7.85 -13.24
CA GLN A 35 -0.08 -7.23 -14.01
C GLN A 35 1.25 -7.64 -13.39
N PHE A 36 1.83 -8.71 -13.92
CA PHE A 36 3.19 -9.12 -13.62
C PHE A 36 3.96 -9.30 -14.92
N GLU A 37 5.08 -8.57 -15.06
CA GLU A 37 6.01 -8.67 -16.20
C GLU A 37 5.39 -8.53 -17.60
N GLY A 38 4.23 -7.87 -17.73
CA GLY A 38 3.53 -7.70 -19.01
C GLY A 38 2.74 -8.93 -19.47
N ASN A 39 2.72 -10.02 -18.69
CA ASN A 39 1.86 -11.17 -18.94
C ASN A 39 0.49 -10.97 -18.30
N ALA A 40 -0.54 -10.75 -19.13
CA ALA A 40 -1.93 -10.59 -18.68
C ALA A 40 -2.57 -11.89 -18.16
N TYR A 41 -1.89 -13.02 -18.36
CA TYR A 41 -2.34 -14.37 -17.97
C TYR A 41 -1.77 -14.84 -16.63
N ASP A 42 -0.98 -14.01 -15.95
CA ASP A 42 -0.50 -14.31 -14.60
C ASP A 42 -1.19 -13.38 -13.61
N SER A 43 -1.60 -13.97 -12.48
CA SER A 43 -2.02 -13.20 -11.31
C SER A 43 -0.96 -13.37 -10.23
N VAL A 44 -0.65 -12.33 -9.49
CA VAL A 44 0.37 -12.38 -8.43
C VAL A 44 -0.23 -11.99 -7.10
N ILE A 45 0.22 -12.69 -6.06
CA ILE A 45 0.01 -12.29 -4.69
C ILE A 45 1.11 -11.29 -4.35
N LEU A 46 0.70 -10.08 -3.97
CA LEU A 46 1.57 -9.06 -3.42
C LEU A 46 1.40 -9.05 -1.90
N VAL A 47 2.51 -8.96 -1.17
CA VAL A 47 2.55 -8.74 0.28
C VAL A 47 3.18 -7.39 0.56
N CYS A 48 2.63 -6.65 1.52
CA CYS A 48 3.21 -5.39 1.94
C CYS A 48 4.34 -5.65 2.93
N ASP A 49 5.55 -5.21 2.61
CA ASP A 49 6.70 -5.33 3.50
C ASP A 49 6.69 -4.29 4.64
N THR A 50 7.67 -4.37 5.55
CA THR A 50 7.81 -3.44 6.68
C THR A 50 8.15 -2.01 6.27
N ARG A 51 8.53 -1.77 5.01
CA ARG A 51 8.78 -0.45 4.44
C ARG A 51 7.51 0.18 3.86
N GLY A 52 6.38 -0.54 3.88
CA GLY A 52 5.12 -0.09 3.31
C GLY A 52 5.09 -0.20 1.79
N LEU A 53 5.88 -1.12 1.21
CA LEU A 53 5.97 -1.35 -0.23
C LEU A 53 5.42 -2.73 -0.59
N TRP A 54 4.65 -2.80 -1.68
CA TRP A 54 4.19 -4.08 -2.23
C TRP A 54 5.36 -4.86 -2.84
N GLN A 55 5.53 -6.09 -2.38
CA GLN A 55 6.50 -7.05 -2.91
C GLN A 55 5.76 -8.27 -3.44
N VAL A 56 6.27 -8.90 -4.50
CA VAL A 56 5.69 -10.14 -5.01
C VAL A 56 6.00 -11.27 -4.03
N SER A 57 4.95 -11.93 -3.56
CA SER A 57 5.05 -13.10 -2.68
C SER A 57 4.93 -14.40 -3.48
N ALA A 58 4.05 -14.46 -4.49
CA ALA A 58 3.84 -15.64 -5.31
C ALA A 58 3.24 -15.28 -6.67
N VAL A 59 3.54 -16.09 -7.69
CA VAL A 59 2.89 -16.05 -9.00
C VAL A 59 1.89 -17.19 -9.09
N CYS A 60 0.65 -16.87 -9.40
CA CYS A 60 -0.45 -17.80 -9.57
C CYS A 60 -0.85 -17.84 -11.05
N ALA A 61 -0.78 -19.02 -11.65
CA ALA A 61 -1.24 -19.23 -13.01
C ALA A 61 -2.73 -18.88 -13.12
N ARG A 62 -3.09 -18.03 -14.08
CA ARG A 62 -4.48 -17.73 -14.41
C ARG A 62 -4.84 -18.41 -15.73
N THR A 63 -5.95 -19.12 -15.73
CA THR A 63 -6.53 -19.67 -16.97
C THR A 63 -7.95 -19.13 -17.15
N TYR A 64 -8.59 -19.39 -18.29
CA TYR A 64 -9.93 -18.86 -18.59
C TYR A 64 -10.96 -19.13 -17.48
N ASN A 65 -10.84 -20.27 -16.79
CA ASN A 65 -11.81 -20.71 -15.77
C ASN A 65 -11.32 -20.50 -14.32
N HIS A 66 -10.06 -20.11 -14.13
CA HIS A 66 -9.45 -20.04 -12.80
C HIS A 66 -8.93 -18.63 -12.53
N PRO A 67 -9.46 -17.93 -11.50
CA PRO A 67 -9.15 -16.52 -11.25
C PRO A 67 -7.70 -16.28 -10.79
N GLY A 68 -6.93 -17.35 -10.54
CA GLY A 68 -5.51 -17.32 -10.25
C GLY A 68 -5.21 -16.93 -8.80
N CYS A 69 -5.62 -15.74 -8.35
CA CYS A 69 -5.34 -15.23 -7.00
C CYS A 69 -6.63 -14.84 -6.26
N LYS A 70 -6.69 -15.16 -4.97
CA LYS A 70 -7.79 -14.76 -4.08
C LYS A 70 -7.27 -14.20 -2.76
N VAL A 71 -7.78 -13.02 -2.39
CA VAL A 71 -7.56 -12.40 -1.09
C VAL A 71 -8.75 -12.69 -0.17
N VAL A 72 -8.47 -13.02 1.09
CA VAL A 72 -9.50 -13.25 2.11
C VAL A 72 -9.14 -12.52 3.42
N ASP A 73 -10.03 -12.62 4.40
CA ASP A 73 -9.86 -12.02 5.73
C ASP A 73 -9.47 -10.53 5.65
N ASN A 74 -10.22 -9.79 4.83
CA ASN A 74 -9.99 -8.37 4.55
C ASN A 74 -8.56 -8.04 4.11
N GLY A 75 -7.81 -8.92 3.46
CA GLY A 75 -6.43 -8.63 3.07
C GLY A 75 -5.36 -9.13 4.03
N ARG A 76 -5.70 -10.00 4.98
CA ARG A 76 -4.72 -10.64 5.88
C ARG A 76 -4.19 -11.97 5.36
N GLN A 77 -4.85 -12.55 4.36
CA GLN A 77 -4.43 -13.78 3.72
C GLN A 77 -4.70 -13.73 2.23
N ALA A 78 -3.87 -14.42 1.46
CA ALA A 78 -4.09 -14.65 0.04
C ALA A 78 -3.57 -16.03 -0.36
N TYR A 79 -4.19 -16.63 -1.37
CA TYR A 79 -3.79 -17.93 -1.90
C TYR A 79 -4.04 -18.01 -3.41
N CYS A 80 -3.25 -18.86 -4.06
CA CYS A 80 -3.50 -19.22 -5.45
C CYS A 80 -4.72 -20.15 -5.51
N VAL A 81 -5.60 -19.90 -6.49
CA VAL A 81 -6.79 -20.69 -6.75
C VAL A 81 -6.66 -21.33 -8.12
N SER A 82 -6.62 -22.66 -8.12
CA SER A 82 -6.42 -23.52 -9.29
C SER A 82 -7.72 -24.15 -9.77
#